data_AF-A0A926IP73-F1
#
_entry.id   AF-A0A926IP73-F1
#
_cell.length_a   1.000
_cell.length_b   1.000
_cell.length_c   1.000
_cell.angle_alpha   90.00
_cell.angle_beta   90.00
_cell.angle_gamma   90.00
#
_symmetry.space_group_name_H-M   'P 1'
#
loop_
_entity.id
_entity.type
_entity.pdbx_description
1 polymer ?
#
loop_
_entity_poly.entity_id
_entity_poly.type
_entity_poly.pdbx_seq_one_letter_code
_entity_poly.pdbx_strand_id
1 'polypeptide(L)' 'MNENSLELFSLLSDTPQVSKEEMQNAYKHFTEQIIAISQSEQSYHEIFRKLNITRIEFDSLKSSSFYELKKK' A
#
# COMPACT_ATOMS: atom_id res chain seq x y z
N MET A 1 -17.10 -1.56 -3.48
CA MET A 1 -15.68 -1.83 -3.73
C MET A 1 -15.60 -3.19 -4.38
N ASN A 2 -14.88 -3.29 -5.49
CA ASN A 2 -14.62 -4.50 -6.26
C ASN A 2 -13.73 -5.47 -5.46
N GLU A 3 -14.05 -6.77 -5.51
CA GLU A 3 -13.38 -7.83 -4.70
C GLU A 3 -11.85 -7.86 -4.91
N ASN A 4 -11.36 -7.55 -6.11
CA ASN A 4 -9.93 -7.52 -6.44
C ASN A 4 -9.14 -6.36 -5.77
N SER A 5 -9.82 -5.37 -5.16
CA SER A 5 -9.12 -4.26 -4.48
C SER A 5 -8.55 -4.66 -3.12
N LEU A 6 -9.09 -5.72 -2.52
CA LEU A 6 -8.72 -6.17 -1.18
C LEU A 6 -7.74 -7.35 -1.22
N GLU A 7 -7.58 -7.99 -2.37
CA GLU A 7 -6.70 -9.16 -2.55
C GLU A 7 -5.27 -8.92 -2.05
N LEU A 8 -4.66 -7.79 -2.43
CA LEU A 8 -3.32 -7.41 -1.95
C LEU A 8 -3.28 -7.30 -0.42
N PHE A 9 -4.29 -6.69 0.19
CA PHE A 9 -4.33 -6.51 1.63
C PHE A 9 -4.58 -7.83 2.37
N SER A 10 -5.41 -8.71 1.81
CA SER A 10 -5.62 -10.07 2.35
C SER A 10 -4.32 -10.88 2.32
N LEU A 11 -3.56 -10.82 1.22
CA LEU A 11 -2.25 -11.49 1.11
C LEU A 11 -1.19 -10.92 2.06
N LEU A 12 -1.33 -9.66 2.47
CA LEU A 12 -0.43 -9.00 3.43
C LEU A 12 -0.86 -9.18 4.89
N SER A 13 -2.17 -9.38 5.15
CA SER A 13 -2.71 -9.54 6.50
C SER A 13 -2.61 -10.96 7.01
N ASP A 14 -2.82 -11.93 6.13
CA ASP A 14 -2.68 -13.33 6.48
C ASP A 14 -1.18 -13.68 6.49
N THR A 15 -0.78 -14.67 7.28
CA THR A 15 0.53 -15.34 7.16
C THR A 15 0.44 -16.64 6.36
N PRO A 16 0.08 -16.67 5.06
CA PRO A 16 0.32 -17.84 4.24
C PRO A 16 1.70 -17.73 3.59
N GLN A 17 2.20 -18.89 3.20
CA GLN A 17 3.31 -19.01 2.28
C GLN A 17 2.83 -18.60 0.87
N VAL A 18 2.64 -17.30 0.66
CA VAL A 18 2.18 -16.73 -0.62
C VAL A 18 3.31 -16.81 -1.64
N SER A 19 3.01 -17.22 -2.87
CA SER A 19 4.02 -17.23 -3.92
C SER A 19 4.38 -15.81 -4.36
N LYS A 20 5.61 -15.63 -4.84
CA LYS A 20 6.05 -14.35 -5.40
C LYS A 20 5.13 -13.89 -6.54
N GLU A 21 4.61 -14.82 -7.33
CA GLU A 21 3.78 -14.54 -8.49
C GLU A 21 2.39 -14.05 -8.10
N GLU A 22 1.75 -14.68 -7.10
CA GLU A 22 0.48 -14.20 -6.52
C GLU A 22 0.63 -12.78 -5.95
N MET A 23 1.70 -12.53 -5.18
CA MET A 23 1.97 -11.21 -4.62
C MET A 23 2.17 -10.14 -5.71
N GLN A 24 2.89 -10.48 -6.78
CA GLN A 24 3.12 -9.57 -7.90
C GLN A 24 1.85 -9.27 -8.69
N ASN A 25 1.00 -10.28 -8.92
CA ASN A 25 -0.26 -10.12 -9.61
C ASN A 25 -1.23 -9.24 -8.80
N ALA A 26 -1.36 -9.50 -7.50
CA ALA A 26 -2.20 -8.68 -6.62
C ALA A 26 -1.73 -7.22 -6.55
N TYR A 27 -0.41 -6.98 -6.47
CA TYR A 27 0.14 -5.63 -6.53
C TYR A 27 -0.15 -4.93 -7.86
N LYS A 28 0.03 -5.63 -8.99
CA LYS A 28 -0.28 -5.09 -10.33
C LYS A 28 -1.75 -4.68 -10.42
N HIS A 29 -2.68 -5.56 -10.05
CA HIS A 29 -4.11 -5.26 -10.08
C HIS A 29 -4.50 -4.11 -9.17
N PHE A 30 -3.88 -3.98 -8.00
CA PHE A 30 -4.07 -2.83 -7.13
C PHE A 30 -3.63 -1.53 -7.82
N THR A 31 -2.44 -1.50 -8.43
CA THR A 31 -1.94 -0.29 -9.11
C THR A 31 -2.79 0.11 -10.32
N GLU A 32 -3.27 -0.85 -11.11
CA GLU A 32 -4.16 -0.59 -12.24
C GLU A 32 -5.46 0.07 -11.80
N GLN A 33 -6.03 -0.36 -10.67
CA GLN A 33 -7.24 0.24 -10.10
C GLN A 33 -6.99 1.67 -9.60
N ILE A 34 -5.86 1.89 -8.92
CA ILE A 34 -5.46 3.24 -8.50
C ILE A 34 -5.33 4.16 -9.71
N ILE A 35 -4.72 3.68 -10.80
CA ILE A 35 -4.60 4.43 -12.06
C ILE A 35 -5.99 4.72 -12.66
N ALA A 36 -6.87 3.71 -12.73
CA ALA A 36 -8.22 3.87 -13.27
C ALA A 36 -9.06 4.89 -12.47
N ILE A 37 -9.01 4.83 -11.15
CA ILE A 37 -9.73 5.77 -10.28
C ILE A 37 -9.12 7.18 -10.37
N SER A 38 -7.81 7.29 -10.59
CA SER A 38 -7.11 8.57 -10.74
C SER A 38 -7.22 9.21 -12.12
N GLN A 39 -8.00 8.65 -13.05
CA GLN A 39 -8.15 9.22 -14.39
C GLN A 39 -8.80 10.61 -14.41
N SER A 40 -9.53 11.00 -13.37
CA SER A 40 -9.97 12.41 -13.25
C SER A 40 -8.87 13.26 -12.59
N GLU A 41 -8.60 14.44 -13.13
CA GLU A 41 -7.53 15.34 -12.66
C GLU A 41 -7.65 15.64 -11.15
N GLN A 42 -8.88 15.81 -10.67
CA GLN A 42 -9.17 15.99 -9.24
C GLN A 42 -8.83 14.73 -8.41
N SER A 43 -9.25 13.55 -8.87
CA SER A 43 -8.96 12.28 -8.19
C SER A 43 -7.47 11.94 -8.15
N TYR A 44 -6.71 12.28 -9.20
CA TYR A 44 -5.25 12.10 -9.22
C TYR A 44 -4.58 12.90 -8.12
N HIS A 45 -4.89 14.20 -8.01
CA HIS A 45 -4.29 15.05 -6.98
C HIS A 45 -4.65 14.60 -5.56
N GLU A 46 -5.88 14.14 -5.33
CA GLU A 46 -6.32 13.62 -4.03
C GLU A 46 -5.61 12.30 -3.67
N ILE A 47 -5.55 11.34 -4.61
CA ILE A 47 -4.88 10.05 -4.41
C ILE A 47 -3.37 10.24 -4.22
N PHE A 48 -2.73 11.05 -5.06
CA PHE A 48 -1.31 11.34 -4.96
C PHE A 48 -0.97 11.96 -3.61
N ARG A 49 -1.77 12.93 -3.14
CA ARG A 49 -1.59 13.55 -1.83
C ARG A 49 -1.72 12.53 -0.69
N LYS A 50 -2.74 11.66 -0.74
CA LYS A 50 -2.93 10.61 0.28
C LYS A 50 -1.75 9.64 0.31
N LEU A 51 -1.31 9.14 -0.84
CA LEU A 51 -0.16 8.23 -0.92
C LEU A 51 1.12 8.88 -0.39
N ASN A 52 1.34 10.16 -0.70
CA ASN A 52 2.52 10.88 -0.23
C ASN A 52 2.50 11.08 1.29
N ILE A 53 1.34 11.39 1.88
CA ILE A 53 1.16 11.47 3.33
C ILE A 53 1.43 10.11 3.98
N THR A 54 0.82 9.04 3.48
CA THR A 54 1.01 7.68 4.01
C THR A 54 2.49 7.26 3.97
N ARG A 55 3.22 7.61 2.91
CA ARG A 55 4.67 7.35 2.83
C ARG A 55 5.44 8.07 3.94
N ILE A 56 5.16 9.35 4.17
CA ILE A 56 5.80 10.15 5.22
C ILE A 56 5.50 9.57 6.61
N GLU A 57 4.26 9.20 6.86
CA GLU A 57 3.84 8.57 8.12
C GLU A 57 4.56 7.25 8.33
N PHE A 58 4.69 6.42 7.29
CA PHE A 58 5.40 5.15 7.36
C PHE A 58 6.90 5.32 7.61
N ASP A 59 7.54 6.29 6.94
CA ASP A 59 8.94 6.65 7.19
C ASP A 59 9.14 7.16 8.62
N SER A 60 8.19 7.94 9.15
CA SER A 60 8.20 8.40 10.55
C SER A 60 8.09 7.23 11.54
N LEU A 61 7.15 6.30 11.33
CA LEU A 61 7.00 5.10 12.16
C LEU A 61 8.25 4.20 12.12
N LYS A 62 8.88 4.08 10.96
CA LYS A 62 10.15 3.38 10.82
C LYS A 62 11.23 4.06 11.65
N SER A 63 11.32 5.39 11.61
CA SER A 63 12.29 6.14 12.41
C SER A 63 12.05 6.00 13.93
N SER A 64 10.78 6.01 14.38
CA SER A 64 10.44 5.89 15.80
C SER A 64 10.74 4.50 16.35
N SER A 65 10.44 3.43 15.59
CA SER A 65 10.78 2.06 16.00
C SER A 65 12.29 1.84 16.16
N PHE A 66 13.13 2.51 15.35
CA PHE A 66 14.59 2.49 15.52
C PHE A 66 15.08 3.25 16.76
N TYR A 67 14.37 4.30 17.21
CA TYR A 67 14.71 5.02 18.43
C TYR A 67 14.41 4.21 19.70
N GLU A 68 13.34 3.41 19.70
CA GLU A 68 13.01 2.53 20.84
C GLU A 68 13.94 1.32 20.94
N LEU A 69 14.37 0.75 19.81
CA LEU A 69 15.33 -0.37 19.78
C LEU A 69 16.74 0.00 20.26
N LYS A 70 17.18 1.26 20.06
CA LYS A 70 18.50 1.74 20.53
C LYS A 70 18.56 2.10 22.02
N LYS A 71 17.43 2.07 22.74
CA LYS A 71 17.35 2.33 24.18
C LYS A 71 17.35 1.06 25.06
N LYS A 72 17.48 -0.12 24.45
CA LYS A 72 17.76 -1.39 25.14
C LYS A 72 19.24 -1.75 25.00
#